data_AF-A0A150UUE3-F1
#
_entry.id   AF-A0A150UUE3-F1
#
_cell.length_a   1.000
_cell.length_b   1.000
_cell.length_c   1.000
_cell.angle_alpha   90.00
_cell.angle_beta   90.00
_cell.angle_gamma   90.00
#
_symmetry.space_group_name_H-M   'P 1'
#
loop_
_entity.id
_entity.type
_entity.pdbx_description
1 polymer ?
#
loop_
_entity_poly.entity_id
_entity_poly.type
_entity_poly.pdbx_seq_one_letter_code
_entity_poly.pdbx_strand_id
1 'polypeptide(L)' 'MLILASIVFLYYTIWTLLLPFVDESHPLQSLFPPRVWAIRIPVILLLLGGAVVGSFLSIVMIRSNHKKARRQAQEAAKTK' A
#
# COMPACT_ATOMS: atom_id res chain seq x y z
N MET A 1 4.25 -0.28 23.33
CA MET A 1 4.07 0.11 21.91
C MET A 1 5.18 1.02 21.42
N LEU A 2 5.53 2.11 22.12
CA LEU A 2 6.60 3.04 21.72
C LEU A 2 7.98 2.38 21.57
N ILE A 3 8.41 1.57 22.55
CA ILE A 3 9.72 0.91 22.51
C ILE A 3 9.87 0.04 21.25
N LEU A 4 8.85 -0.76 20.94
CA LEU A 4 8.85 -1.62 19.76
C LEU A 4 8.92 -0.80 18.46
N ALA A 5 8.10 0.26 18.37
CA ALA A 5 8.13 1.17 17.23
C ALA A 5 9.51 1.81 17.04
N SER A 6 10.15 2.25 18.13
CA SER A 6 11.50 2.81 18.09
C SER A 6 12.53 1.80 17.61
N ILE A 7 12.49 0.56 18.07
CA ILE A 7 13.41 -0.50 17.63
C ILE A 7 13.25 -0.78 16.13
N VAL A 8 12.02 -0.95 15.65
CA VAL A 8 11.73 -1.19 14.23
C VAL A 8 12.18 -0.01 13.39
N PHE A 9 11.91 1.22 13.84
CA PHE A 9 12.33 2.44 13.17
C PHE A 9 13.86 2.53 13.04
N LEU A 10 14.59 2.31 14.15
CA LEU A 10 16.06 2.30 14.15
C LEU A 10 16.62 1.23 13.23
N TYR A 11 16.09 0.00 13.30
CA TYR A 11 16.52 -1.11 12.44
C TYR A 11 16.34 -0.74 10.96
N TYR A 12 15.18 -0.21 10.58
CA TYR A 12 14.89 0.19 9.20
C TYR A 12 15.74 1.39 8.77
N THR A 13 15.97 2.37 9.65
CA THR A 13 16.83 3.54 9.38
C THR A 13 18.27 3.12 9.10
N ILE A 14 18.83 2.25 9.94
CA ILE A 14 20.19 1.72 9.74
C ILE A 14 20.24 0.94 8.42
N TRP A 15 19.26 0.07 8.19
CA TRP A 15 19.20 -0.76 6.98
C TRP A 15 19.13 0.05 5.68
N THR A 16 18.36 1.15 5.68
CA THR A 16 18.08 1.93 4.47
C THR A 16 19.05 3.09 4.25
N LEU A 17 19.49 3.76 5.32
CA LEU A 17 20.31 4.96 5.21
C LEU A 17 21.79 4.70 5.49
N LEU A 18 22.13 3.81 6.42
CA LEU A 18 23.53 3.63 6.83
C LEU A 18 24.21 2.47 6.08
N LEU A 19 23.52 1.35 5.92
CA LEU A 19 24.07 0.15 5.29
C LEU A 19 24.54 0.32 3.84
N PRO A 20 24.00 1.24 3.00
CA PRO A 20 24.55 1.50 1.67
C PRO A 20 25.99 2.01 1.66
N PHE A 21 26.47 2.57 2.77
CA PHE A 21 27.85 3.07 2.92
C PHE A 21 28.80 2.04 3.52
N VAL A 22 28.33 0.82 3.80
CA VAL A 22 29.12 -0.29 4.32
C VAL A 22 29.46 -1.24 3.18
N ASP A 23 30.70 -1.73 3.16
CA ASP A 23 31.17 -2.68 2.15
C ASP A 23 30.38 -3.98 2.18
N GLU A 24 30.12 -4.54 0.99
CA GLU A 24 29.30 -5.76 0.86
C GLU A 24 29.94 -7.00 1.49
N SER A 25 31.27 -7.02 1.62
CA SER A 25 32.01 -8.10 2.29
C SER A 25 31.98 -8.02 3.81
N HIS A 26 31.43 -6.94 4.39
CA HIS A 26 31.40 -6.75 5.83
C HIS A 26 30.39 -7.72 6.47
N PRO A 27 30.73 -8.43 7.57
CA PRO A 27 29.84 -9.40 8.21
C PRO A 27 28.52 -8.78 8.69
N LEU A 28 28.49 -7.48 8.95
CA LEU A 28 27.26 -6.75 9.28
C LEU A 28 26.17 -6.87 8.21
N GLN A 29 26.56 -7.05 6.93
CA GLN A 29 25.59 -7.20 5.84
C GLN A 29 24.70 -8.43 6.01
N SER A 30 25.18 -9.47 6.72
CA SER A 30 24.42 -10.70 7.00
C SER A 30 23.29 -10.52 8.03
N LEU A 31 23.34 -9.45 8.83
CA LEU A 31 22.32 -9.12 9.83
C LEU A 31 21.10 -8.41 9.24
N PHE A 32 21.18 -8.02 7.97
CA PHE A 32 20.15 -7.28 7.27
C PHE A 32 19.73 -8.00 5.99
N PRO A 33 18.45 -7.90 5.58
CA PRO A 33 18.05 -8.42 4.29
C PRO A 33 18.74 -7.68 3.13
N PRO A 34 18.79 -8.27 1.93
CA PRO A 34 19.34 -7.61 0.75
C PRO A 34 18.69 -6.24 0.51
N ARG A 35 19.50 -5.24 0.13
CA ARG A 35 19.07 -3.83 -0.03
C ARG A 35 17.87 -3.64 -0.97
N VAL A 36 17.69 -4.53 -1.95
CA VAL A 36 16.52 -4.50 -2.84
C VAL A 36 15.19 -4.57 -2.08
N TRP A 37 15.15 -5.22 -0.92
CA TRP A 37 13.94 -5.35 -0.11
C TRP A 37 13.58 -4.07 0.63
N ALA A 38 14.57 -3.25 1.00
CA ALA A 38 14.34 -1.94 1.62
C ALA A 38 13.50 -1.00 0.74
N ILE A 39 13.59 -1.17 -0.59
CA ILE A 39 12.82 -0.39 -1.57
C ILE A 39 11.54 -1.13 -1.95
N ARG A 40 11.60 -2.45 -2.15
CA ARG A 40 10.44 -3.24 -2.59
C ARG A 40 9.31 -3.24 -1.58
N ILE A 41 9.59 -3.31 -0.27
CA ILE A 41 8.56 -3.34 0.77
C ILE A 41 7.64 -2.10 0.69
N PRO A 42 8.16 -0.86 0.74
CA PRO A 42 7.34 0.35 0.56
C PRO A 42 6.57 0.38 -0.76
N VAL A 43 7.20 -0.04 -1.86
CA VAL A 43 6.57 -0.03 -3.19
C VAL A 43 5.40 -1.02 -3.25
N ILE A 44 5.57 -2.24 -2.76
CA ILE A 44 4.51 -3.25 -2.70
C ILE A 44 3.36 -2.75 -1.83
N LEU A 45 3.67 -2.14 -0.68
CA LEU A 45 2.64 -1.63 0.24
C LEU A 45 1.84 -0.48 -0.38
N LEU A 46 2.51 0.41 -1.13
CA LEU A 46 1.87 1.48 -1.89
C LEU A 46 0.98 0.92 -3.01
N LEU A 47 1.48 -0.04 -3.78
CA LEU A 47 0.73 -0.66 -4.88
C LEU A 47 -0.49 -1.43 -4.38
N LEU A 48 -0.32 -2.25 -3.33
CA LEU A 48 -1.42 -3.00 -2.73
C LEU A 48 -2.44 -2.05 -2.09
N GLY A 49 -1.98 -1.09 -1.30
CA GLY A 49 -2.87 -0.08 -0.70
C GLY A 49 -3.64 0.70 -1.77
N GLY A 50 -2.95 1.17 -2.81
CA GLY A 50 -3.55 1.85 -3.95
C GLY A 50 -4.54 0.99 -4.72
N ALA A 51 -4.21 -0.28 -4.97
CA ALA A 51 -5.10 -1.21 -5.65
C ALA A 51 -6.37 -1.49 -4.83
N VAL A 52 -6.26 -1.65 -3.51
CA VAL A 52 -7.40 -1.85 -2.61
C VAL A 52 -8.31 -0.62 -2.61
N VAL A 53 -7.73 0.57 -2.41
CA VAL A 53 -8.51 1.83 -2.40
C VAL A 53 -9.15 2.09 -3.76
N GLY A 54 -8.39 1.95 -4.84
CA GLY A 54 -8.88 2.13 -6.21
C GLY A 54 -10.03 1.18 -6.54
N SER A 55 -9.86 -0.12 -6.25
CA SER A 55 -10.91 -1.13 -6.50
C SER A 55 -12.17 -0.84 -5.69
N PHE A 56 -12.02 -0.48 -4.42
CA PHE A 56 -13.14 -0.12 -3.56
C PHE A 56 -13.92 1.07 -4.13
N LEU A 57 -13.22 2.14 -4.50
CA LEU A 57 -13.84 3.33 -5.09
C LEU A 57 -14.55 2.99 -6.41
N SER A 58 -13.91 2.22 -7.29
CA SER A 58 -14.53 1.77 -8.55
C SER A 58 -15.83 1.01 -8.32
N ILE A 59 -15.84 0.05 -7.38
CA ILE A 59 -17.03 -0.74 -7.05
C ILE A 59 -18.17 0.15 -6.52
N VAL A 60 -17.86 1.08 -5.63
CA VAL A 60 -18.85 2.00 -5.04
C VAL A 60 -19.44 2.91 -6.12
N MET A 61 -18.61 3.47 -7.01
CA MET A 61 -19.07 4.30 -8.11
C MET A 61 -19.99 3.54 -9.06
N ILE A 62 -19.59 2.35 -9.50
CA ILE A 62 -20.39 1.48 -10.38
C ILE A 62 -21.75 1.17 -9.74
N ARG A 63 -21.76 0.69 -8.48
CA ARG A 63 -23.01 0.35 -7.77
C ARG A 63 -23.92 1.56 -7.58
N SER A 64 -23.36 2.72 -7.24
CA SER A 64 -24.14 3.95 -7.05
C SER A 64 -24.79 4.41 -8.35
N ASN A 65 -24.09 4.29 -9.49
CA ASN A 65 -24.60 4.68 -10.80
C ASN A 65 -25.70 3.72 -11.27
N HIS A 66 -25.50 2.40 -11.13
CA HIS A 66 -26.54 1.42 -11.44
C HIS A 66 -27.82 1.63 -10.61
N LYS A 67 -27.69 1.99 -9.33
CA LYS A 67 -28.84 2.29 -8.47
C LYS A 67 -29.60 3.53 -8.96
N LYS A 68 -28.90 4.58 -9.39
CA LYS A 68 -29.53 5.78 -9.98
C LYS A 68 -30.24 5.46 -11.30
N ALA A 69 -29.57 4.76 -12.21
CA ALA A 69 -30.13 4.37 -13.50
C ALA A 69 -31.40 3.52 -13.36
N ARG A 70 -31.42 2.55 -12.42
CA ARG A 70 -32.61 1.73 -12.16
C ARG A 70 -33.78 2.54 -11.61
N ARG A 71 -33.54 3.51 -10.74
CA ARG A 71 -34.59 4.40 -10.20
C ARG A 71 -35.21 5.25 -11.31
N GLN A 72 -34.38 5.85 -12.16
CA GLN A 72 -34.86 6.64 -13.30
C GLN A 72 -35.69 5.81 -14.29
N ALA A 73 -35.27 4.58 -14.58
CA ALA A 73 -36.03 3.67 -15.44
C ALA A 73 -37.40 3.30 -14.83
N GLN A 74 -37.47 3.10 -13.51
CA GLN A 74 -38.71 2.80 -12.80
C GLN A 74 -39.65 4.02 -12.74
N GLU A 75 -39.12 5.23 -12.56
CA GLU A 75 -39.90 6.46 -12.59
C GLU A 75 -40.48 6.72 -13.98
N ALA A 76 -39.67 6.59 -15.04
CA ALA A 76 -40.13 6.73 -16.42
C ALA A 76 -41.20 5.69 -16.83
N ALA A 77 -41.12 4.47 -16.28
CA ALA A 77 -42.12 3.42 -16.51
C ALA A 77 -43.44 3.65 -15.74
N LYS A 78 -43.44 4.47 -14.69
CA LYS A 78 -44.65 4.84 -13.93
C LYS A 78 -45.38 6.06 -14.50
N THR A 79 -44.71 6.85 -15.33
CA THR A 79 -45.30 8.06 -15.97
C THR A 79 -45.97 7.76 -17.31
N LYS A 80 -45.84 6.54 -17.83
CA LYS A 80 -46.60 6.01 -18.98
C LYS A 80 -47.80 5.21 -18.50
#